data_AF-A0A7M2WUX7-F1
#
_entry.id   AF-A0A7M2WUX7-F1
#
_cell.length_a   1.000
_cell.length_b   1.000
_cell.length_c   1.000
_cell.angle_alpha   90.00
_cell.angle_beta   90.00
_cell.angle_gamma   90.00
#
_symmetry.space_group_name_H-M   'P 1'
#
loop_
_entity.id
_entity.type
_entity.pdbx_description
1 polymer ?
#
loop_
_entity_poly.entity_id
_entity_poly.type
_entity_poly.pdbx_seq_one_letter_code
_entity_poly.pdbx_strand_id
1 'polypeptide(L)'
;MACLPCVLLTAYCLLSSDLWQFLPLGYLTTIAIETPILLLLLSRGHSVGRRLLAGVWLTACTYPIVILVLPVLIPAPEDRWLYLLIAETFAPVAECALFAAAFHRKRVGWTNDGSHSKHPPDSMAVPDRGERHFDVGVVDYAPANLKASHVEPNRLVDFVAITLANLASFGIGEILNRYW
;
A
#
# COMPACT_ATOMS: atom_id res chain seq x y z
N MET A 1 32.53 -22.81 -21.48
CA MET A 1 31.27 -22.35 -22.10
C MET A 1 30.12 -23.05 -21.37
N ALA A 2 29.61 -22.44 -20.30
CA ALA A 2 28.38 -22.94 -19.67
C ALA A 2 27.20 -22.51 -20.55
N CYS A 3 26.32 -23.44 -20.90
CA CYS A 3 25.12 -23.13 -21.69
C CYS A 3 24.28 -22.08 -20.93
N LEU A 4 23.84 -21.03 -21.63
CA LEU A 4 22.89 -20.01 -21.14
C LEU A 4 21.76 -20.60 -20.25
N PRO A 5 21.12 -21.74 -20.61
CA PRO A 5 20.11 -22.38 -19.75
C PRO A 5 20.66 -22.95 -18.44
N CYS A 6 21.89 -23.46 -18.38
CA CYS A 6 22.50 -23.91 -17.12
C CYS A 6 22.80 -22.73 -16.20
N VAL A 7 23.31 -21.61 -16.74
CA VAL A 7 23.57 -20.40 -15.95
C VAL A 7 22.26 -19.79 -15.43
N LEU A 8 21.22 -19.73 -16.27
CA LEU A 8 19.88 -19.28 -15.85
C LEU A 8 19.26 -20.19 -14.79
N LEU A 9 19.42 -21.51 -14.91
CA LEU A 9 18.86 -22.47 -13.95
C LEU A 9 19.60 -22.45 -12.60
N THR A 10 20.93 -22.33 -12.62
CA THR A 10 21.74 -22.17 -11.40
C THR A 10 21.52 -20.81 -10.76
N ALA A 11 21.40 -19.74 -11.55
CA ALA A 11 21.00 -18.42 -11.08
C ALA A 11 19.60 -18.45 -10.47
N TYR A 12 18.61 -19.10 -11.09
CA TYR A 12 17.26 -19.26 -10.54
C TYR A 12 17.23 -20.06 -9.23
N CYS A 13 18.02 -21.13 -9.12
CA CYS A 13 18.12 -21.94 -7.89
C CYS A 13 18.80 -21.18 -6.75
N LEU A 14 19.92 -20.49 -7.02
CA LEU A 14 20.62 -19.67 -6.02
C LEU A 14 19.82 -18.42 -5.64
N LEU A 15 19.20 -17.78 -6.63
CA LEU A 15 18.25 -16.70 -6.43
C LEU A 15 17.10 -17.19 -5.55
N SER A 16 16.59 -18.42 -5.69
CA SER A 16 15.47 -18.89 -4.87
C SER A 16 15.83 -18.92 -3.37
N SER A 17 16.87 -19.64 -2.94
CA SER A 17 17.13 -19.80 -1.50
C SER A 17 17.52 -18.50 -0.77
N ASP A 18 18.33 -17.65 -1.40
CA ASP A 18 18.79 -16.40 -0.78
C ASP A 18 17.73 -15.30 -0.89
N LEU A 19 16.99 -15.23 -2.01
CA LEU A 19 15.89 -14.27 -2.17
C LEU A 19 14.75 -14.58 -1.20
N TRP A 20 14.41 -15.84 -0.94
CA TRP A 20 13.36 -16.18 0.03
C TRP A 20 13.71 -15.79 1.47
N GLN A 21 14.99 -15.65 1.82
CA GLN A 21 15.41 -15.10 3.11
C GLN A 21 15.51 -13.57 3.09
N PHE A 22 15.98 -13.01 1.97
CA PHE A 22 16.09 -11.57 1.76
C PHE A 22 14.73 -10.88 1.67
N LEU A 23 13.72 -11.52 1.09
CA LEU A 23 12.39 -10.95 0.87
C LEU A 23 11.69 -10.59 2.20
N PRO A 24 11.53 -11.49 3.18
CA PRO A 24 10.94 -11.13 4.47
C PRO A 24 11.82 -10.15 5.26
N LEU A 25 13.15 -10.29 5.19
CA LEU A 25 14.06 -9.39 5.91
C LEU A 25 13.97 -7.96 5.37
N GLY A 26 14.15 -7.78 4.06
CA GLY A 26 14.06 -6.47 3.41
C GLY A 26 12.65 -5.87 3.50
N TYR A 27 11.60 -6.69 3.45
CA TYR A 27 10.23 -6.25 3.71
C TYR A 27 10.06 -5.68 5.14
N LEU A 28 10.52 -6.40 6.17
CA LEU A 28 10.45 -5.94 7.55
C LEU A 28 11.31 -4.70 7.79
N THR A 29 12.50 -4.63 7.18
CA THR A 29 13.35 -3.43 7.23
C THR A 29 12.66 -2.23 6.60
N THR A 30 12.03 -2.42 5.44
CA THR A 30 11.28 -1.37 4.74
C THR A 30 10.14 -0.86 5.62
N ILE A 31 9.32 -1.77 6.18
CA ILE A 31 8.26 -1.40 7.13
C ILE A 31 8.82 -0.66 8.35
N ALA A 32 9.92 -1.13 8.93
CA ALA A 32 10.53 -0.52 10.11
C ALA A 32 10.99 0.93 9.84
N ILE A 33 11.36 1.25 8.60
CA ILE A 33 11.76 2.59 8.17
C ILE A 33 10.55 3.45 7.78
N GLU A 34 9.61 2.91 7.00
CA GLU A 34 8.47 3.67 6.47
C GLU A 34 7.45 3.99 7.56
N THR A 35 7.18 3.02 8.44
CA THR A 35 6.19 3.16 9.51
C THR A 35 6.42 4.38 10.39
N PRO A 36 7.62 4.67 10.93
CA PRO A 36 7.83 5.87 11.73
C PRO A 36 7.66 7.16 10.91
N ILE A 37 8.05 7.18 9.63
CA ILE A 37 7.87 8.34 8.76
C ILE A 37 6.37 8.58 8.53
N LEU A 38 5.61 7.54 8.18
CA LEU A 38 4.16 7.63 8.02
C LEU A 38 3.47 8.02 9.33
N LEU A 39 3.88 7.46 10.46
CA LEU A 39 3.32 7.82 11.77
C LEU A 39 3.51 9.30 12.11
N LEU A 40 4.63 9.90 11.70
CA LEU A 40 4.95 11.31 11.96
C LEU A 40 4.32 12.25 10.93
N LEU A 41 4.33 11.88 9.64
CA LEU A 41 3.98 12.77 8.53
C LEU A 41 2.52 12.64 8.05
N LEU A 42 1.82 11.52 8.26
CA LEU A 42 0.40 11.42 7.86
C LEU A 42 -0.47 12.42 8.63
N SER A 43 -1.47 12.96 7.92
CA SER A 43 -2.45 13.89 8.50
C SER A 43 -3.08 13.34 9.78
N ARG A 44 -3.18 14.20 10.81
CA ARG A 44 -3.74 13.90 12.15
C ARG A 44 -5.15 13.31 12.15
N GLY A 45 -5.85 13.32 11.00
CA GLY A 45 -7.15 12.67 10.83
C GLY A 45 -7.13 11.13 10.83
N HIS A 46 -5.97 10.50 10.60
CA HIS A 46 -5.87 9.03 10.61
C HIS A 46 -5.51 8.48 11.99
N SER A 47 -6.28 7.52 12.50
CA SER A 47 -5.95 6.78 13.73
C SER A 47 -4.62 6.02 13.57
N VAL A 48 -3.86 5.90 14.65
CA VAL A 48 -2.53 5.25 14.66
C VAL A 48 -2.59 3.84 14.04
N GLY A 49 -3.63 3.05 14.37
CA GLY A 49 -3.81 1.72 13.78
C GLY A 49 -3.98 1.73 12.26
N ARG A 50 -4.70 2.72 11.70
CA ARG A 50 -4.82 2.86 10.24
C ARG A 50 -3.50 3.26 9.59
N ARG A 51 -2.68 4.06 10.26
CA ARG A 51 -1.34 4.44 9.76
C ARG A 51 -0.39 3.25 9.73
N LEU A 52 -0.39 2.44 10.80
CA LEU A 52 0.40 1.20 10.87
C LEU A 52 -0.03 0.20 9.80
N LEU A 53 -1.35 -0.03 9.69
CA LEU A 53 -1.90 -0.94 8.69
C LEU A 53 -1.61 -0.45 7.27
N ALA A 54 -1.70 0.86 7.03
CA ALA A 54 -1.36 1.45 5.73
C ALA A 54 0.10 1.17 5.38
N GLY A 55 1.06 1.44 6.28
CA GLY A 55 2.47 1.14 6.02
C GLY A 55 2.69 -0.32 5.65
N VAL A 56 2.26 -1.25 6.51
CA VAL A 56 2.42 -2.70 6.27
C VAL A 56 1.75 -3.14 4.96
N TRP A 57 0.51 -2.68 4.70
CA TRP A 57 -0.27 -3.12 3.56
C TRP A 57 0.23 -2.55 2.23
N LEU A 58 0.63 -1.28 2.20
CA LEU A 58 1.15 -0.63 1.00
C LEU A 58 2.45 -1.29 0.56
N THR A 59 3.41 -1.45 1.49
CA THR A 59 4.67 -2.13 1.23
C THR A 59 4.44 -3.59 0.79
N ALA A 60 3.44 -4.28 1.35
CA ALA A 60 3.13 -5.66 0.97
C ALA A 60 2.69 -5.79 -0.50
N CYS A 61 2.07 -4.75 -1.06
CA CYS A 61 1.62 -4.73 -2.44
C CYS A 61 2.73 -4.33 -3.42
N THR A 62 3.62 -3.41 -3.03
CA THR A 62 4.63 -2.84 -3.92
C THR A 62 5.96 -3.58 -3.87
N TYR A 63 6.39 -4.04 -2.70
CA TYR A 63 7.69 -4.68 -2.50
C TYR A 63 7.90 -5.95 -3.34
N PRO A 64 6.95 -6.90 -3.42
CA PRO A 64 7.13 -8.09 -4.27
C PRO A 64 7.26 -7.73 -5.75
N ILE A 65 6.59 -6.65 -6.21
CA ILE A 65 6.69 -6.22 -7.60
C ILE A 65 8.10 -5.67 -7.87
N VAL A 66 8.59 -4.78 -7.01
CA VAL A 66 9.92 -4.19 -7.16
C VAL A 66 11.03 -5.25 -7.06
N ILE A 67 10.91 -6.21 -6.16
CA ILE A 67 11.98 -7.22 -5.93
C ILE A 67 11.88 -8.41 -6.87
N LEU A 68 10.68 -8.86 -7.27
CA LEU A 68 10.52 -10.06 -8.10
C LEU A 68 10.31 -9.74 -9.58
N VAL A 69 9.53 -8.71 -9.89
CA VAL A 69 9.12 -8.42 -11.28
C VAL A 69 10.15 -7.53 -11.94
N LEU A 70 10.63 -6.50 -11.26
CA LEU A 70 11.51 -5.50 -11.88
C LEU A 70 12.88 -6.05 -12.32
N PRO A 71 13.58 -6.91 -11.55
CA PRO A 71 14.86 -7.50 -11.99
C PRO A 71 14.71 -8.46 -13.17
N VAL A 72 13.52 -9.06 -13.35
CA VAL A 72 13.21 -9.95 -14.49
C VAL A 72 12.97 -9.14 -15.75
N LEU A 73 12.35 -7.96 -15.64
CA LEU A 73 12.11 -7.06 -16.77
C LEU A 73 13.34 -6.24 -17.15
N ILE A 74 14.16 -5.87 -16.16
CA ILE A 74 15.31 -4.98 -16.31
C ILE A 74 16.47 -5.63 -15.57
N PRO A 75 17.36 -6.34 -16.29
CA PRO A 75 18.52 -6.96 -15.69
C PRO A 75 19.40 -5.91 -15.01
N ALA A 76 19.34 -5.87 -13.67
CA ALA A 76 20.03 -4.89 -12.85
C ALA A 76 21.56 -4.75 -13.08
N PRO A 77 22.31 -5.80 -13.51
CA PRO A 77 23.75 -5.66 -13.76
C PRO A 77 24.09 -4.74 -14.94
N GLU A 78 23.21 -4.67 -15.94
CA GLU A 78 23.45 -3.92 -17.18
C GLU A 78 22.83 -2.51 -17.10
N ASP A 79 21.65 -2.40 -16.49
CA ASP A 79 20.86 -1.15 -16.45
C ASP A 79 20.42 -0.74 -15.03
N ARG A 80 21.35 -0.79 -14.05
CA ARG A 80 21.07 -0.43 -12.65
C ARG A 80 20.36 0.92 -12.51
N TRP A 81 20.78 1.93 -13.26
CA TRP A 81 20.18 3.26 -13.21
C TRP A 81 18.71 3.26 -13.64
N LEU A 82 18.36 2.50 -14.67
CA LEU A 82 16.98 2.39 -15.15
C LEU A 82 16.12 1.62 -14.15
N TYR A 83 16.67 0.55 -13.57
CA TYR A 83 16.04 -0.19 -12.47
C TYR A 83 15.72 0.74 -11.28
N LEU A 84 16.71 1.52 -10.81
CA LEU A 84 16.55 2.44 -9.69
C LEU A 84 15.50 3.52 -10.02
N LEU A 85 15.60 4.15 -11.19
CA LEU A 85 14.67 5.19 -11.62
C LEU A 85 13.22 4.68 -11.66
N ILE A 86 13.00 3.46 -12.18
CA ILE A 86 11.66 2.88 -12.25
C ILE A 86 11.19 2.47 -10.86
N ALA A 87 12.03 1.87 -10.02
CA ALA A 87 11.65 1.52 -8.66
C ALA A 87 11.28 2.76 -7.82
N GLU A 88 12.09 3.82 -7.87
CA GLU A 88 11.89 5.09 -7.14
C GLU A 88 10.65 5.85 -7.60
N THR A 89 10.19 5.65 -8.83
CA THR A 89 8.97 6.29 -9.34
C THR A 89 7.75 5.40 -9.16
N PHE A 90 7.88 4.10 -9.43
CA PHE A 90 6.79 3.13 -9.32
C PHE A 90 6.29 3.00 -7.89
N ALA A 91 7.17 2.79 -6.90
CA ALA A 91 6.74 2.51 -5.54
C ALA A 91 5.92 3.67 -4.94
N PRO A 92 6.38 4.95 -4.95
CA PRO A 92 5.58 6.06 -4.46
C PRO A 92 4.25 6.24 -5.19
N VAL A 93 4.24 6.11 -6.52
CA VAL A 93 3.02 6.28 -7.33
C VAL A 93 2.00 5.19 -7.02
N ALA A 94 2.45 3.93 -6.96
CA ALA A 94 1.60 2.79 -6.64
C ALA A 94 1.05 2.90 -5.22
N GLU A 95 1.88 3.24 -4.23
CA GLU A 95 1.43 3.39 -2.85
C GLU A 95 0.48 4.56 -2.66
N CYS A 96 0.72 5.69 -3.33
CA CYS A 96 -0.22 6.81 -3.30
C CYS A 96 -1.57 6.43 -3.92
N ALA A 97 -1.57 5.69 -5.03
CA ALA A 97 -2.80 5.21 -5.68
C ALA A 97 -3.56 4.20 -4.80
N LEU A 98 -2.84 3.25 -4.20
CA LEU A 98 -3.39 2.25 -3.29
C LEU A 98 -3.94 2.89 -2.01
N PHE A 99 -3.19 3.82 -1.41
CA PHE A 99 -3.64 4.57 -0.24
C PHE A 99 -4.91 5.37 -0.58
N ALA A 100 -4.95 6.00 -1.75
CA ALA A 100 -6.13 6.73 -2.16
C ALA A 100 -7.34 5.80 -2.38
N ALA A 101 -7.14 4.64 -3.01
CA ALA A 101 -8.21 3.67 -3.23
C ALA A 101 -8.75 3.08 -1.91
N ALA A 102 -7.87 2.78 -0.96
CA ALA A 102 -8.21 2.13 0.31
C ALA A 102 -8.82 3.11 1.33
N PHE A 103 -8.30 4.33 1.43
CA PHE A 103 -8.63 5.26 2.52
C PHE A 103 -9.45 6.49 2.10
N HIS A 104 -9.64 6.75 0.80
CA HIS A 104 -10.50 7.86 0.31
C HIS A 104 -11.90 7.43 -0.15
N ARG A 105 -12.44 6.28 0.30
CA ARG A 105 -13.85 5.96 0.05
C ARG A 105 -14.73 7.04 0.67
N LYS A 106 -15.28 7.92 -0.18
CA LYS A 106 -16.33 8.87 0.20
C LYS A 106 -17.48 8.07 0.77
N ARG A 107 -17.96 8.45 1.96
CA ARG A 107 -19.31 8.03 2.37
C ARG A 107 -20.23 8.47 1.25
N VAL A 108 -20.87 7.53 0.56
CA VAL A 108 -22.08 7.81 -0.20
C VAL A 108 -23.03 8.39 0.83
N GLY A 109 -23.08 9.73 0.87
CA GLY A 109 -24.07 10.43 1.66
C GLY A 109 -25.40 9.95 1.14
N TRP A 110 -26.07 9.14 1.94
CA TRP A 110 -27.50 8.98 1.79
C TRP A 110 -28.06 10.39 1.99
N THR A 111 -28.27 11.08 0.87
CA THR A 111 -29.10 12.27 0.85
C THR A 111 -30.46 11.77 1.30
N ASN A 112 -30.73 11.93 2.60
CA ASN A 112 -32.08 12.12 3.08
C ASN A 112 -32.56 13.41 2.41
N ASP A 113 -32.98 13.29 1.16
CA ASP A 113 -33.98 14.18 0.60
C ASP A 113 -35.16 14.07 1.54
N GLY A 114 -35.26 15.04 2.44
CA GLY A 114 -36.43 15.30 3.24
C GLY A 114 -37.57 15.79 2.37
N SER A 115 -37.95 15.04 1.33
CA SER A 115 -39.25 15.15 0.73
C SER A 115 -40.23 14.64 1.77
N HIS A 116 -40.73 15.59 2.55
CA HIS A 116 -41.96 15.51 3.31
C HIS A 116 -43.08 14.99 2.40
N SER A 117 -43.19 13.67 2.25
CA SER A 117 -44.44 13.03 1.83
C SER A 117 -45.09 12.45 3.07
N LYS A 118 -46.29 12.94 3.35
CA LYS A 118 -47.16 12.53 4.46
C LYS A 118 -47.44 11.02 4.39
N HIS A 119 -47.65 10.47 5.58
CA HIS A 119 -47.73 9.05 5.98
C HIS A 119 -49.03 8.31 5.50
N PRO A 120 -49.22 6.99 5.80
CA PRO A 120 -49.26 5.85 4.87
C PRO A 120 -50.70 5.22 4.76
N PRO A 121 -50.99 4.00 4.21
CA PRO A 121 -50.54 2.71 4.76
C PRO A 121 -50.33 1.52 3.77
N ASP A 122 -49.71 0.47 4.31
CA ASP A 122 -49.86 -0.97 4.03
C ASP A 122 -49.39 -1.63 2.71
N SER A 123 -48.73 -2.78 2.93
CA SER A 123 -48.57 -3.95 2.05
C SER A 123 -47.57 -3.86 0.89
N MET A 124 -46.38 -4.45 1.08
CA MET A 124 -46.05 -5.78 0.56
C MET A 124 -44.56 -6.05 0.76
N ALA A 125 -44.28 -7.20 1.34
CA ALA A 125 -42.96 -7.78 1.43
C ALA A 125 -42.38 -8.03 0.02
N VAL A 126 -41.14 -7.61 -0.21
CA VAL A 126 -40.28 -8.14 -1.26
C VAL A 126 -39.09 -8.79 -0.56
N PRO A 127 -38.88 -10.12 -0.71
CA PRO A 127 -37.68 -10.76 -0.23
C PRO A 127 -36.57 -10.71 -1.30
N ASP A 128 -35.35 -10.65 -0.79
CA ASP A 128 -34.12 -11.20 -1.36
C ASP A 128 -33.47 -10.53 -2.59
N ARG A 129 -32.27 -9.98 -2.35
CA ARG A 129 -31.11 -10.41 -3.14
C ARG A 129 -29.84 -10.18 -2.33
N GLY A 130 -29.27 -11.26 -1.80
CA GLY A 130 -27.95 -11.29 -1.21
C GLY A 130 -26.86 -10.85 -2.18
N GLU A 131 -26.58 -9.55 -2.23
CA GLU A 131 -25.32 -9.03 -2.74
C GLU A 131 -24.26 -9.23 -1.64
N ARG A 132 -23.62 -10.39 -1.68
CA ARG A 132 -22.31 -10.57 -1.03
C ARG A 132 -21.29 -9.72 -1.79
N HIS A 133 -21.30 -8.42 -1.52
CA HIS A 133 -20.17 -7.57 -1.79
C HIS A 133 -19.02 -8.18 -0.98
N PHE A 134 -17.99 -8.66 -1.69
CA PHE A 134 -16.76 -9.13 -1.08
C PHE A 134 -16.03 -7.89 -0.54
N ASP A 135 -16.51 -7.40 0.61
CA ASP A 135 -15.81 -6.43 1.41
C ASP A 135 -14.54 -7.12 1.89
N VAL A 136 -13.42 -6.79 1.24
CA VAL A 136 -12.10 -6.95 1.84
C VAL A 136 -12.23 -6.29 3.21
N GLY A 137 -12.29 -7.11 4.25
CA GLY A 137 -12.67 -6.72 5.61
C GLY A 137 -11.72 -5.68 6.16
N VAL A 138 -11.96 -4.42 5.82
CA VAL A 138 -11.46 -3.27 6.57
C VAL A 138 -12.24 -3.32 7.87
N VAL A 139 -11.61 -3.85 8.91
CA VAL A 139 -12.20 -3.91 10.25
C VAL A 139 -12.50 -2.47 10.67
N ASP A 140 -13.77 -2.08 10.56
CA ASP A 140 -14.28 -0.77 10.95
C ASP A 140 -14.33 -0.69 12.48
N TYR A 141 -13.17 -0.41 13.08
CA TYR A 141 -13.11 0.03 14.47
C TYR A 141 -13.61 1.48 14.55
N ALA A 142 -14.92 1.64 14.71
CA ALA A 142 -15.52 2.91 15.09
C ALA A 142 -15.44 3.08 16.62
N PRO A 143 -14.60 3.97 17.17
CA PRO A 143 -14.80 4.39 18.56
C PRO A 143 -16.01 5.31 18.60
N ALA A 144 -17.03 4.90 19.35
CA ALA A 144 -18.06 5.80 19.81
C ALA A 144 -17.40 6.93 20.63
N ASN A 145 -17.84 8.18 20.41
CA ASN A 145 -17.55 9.36 21.23
C ASN A 145 -16.17 10.04 21.13
N LEU A 146 -15.76 10.47 19.93
CA LEU A 146 -14.91 11.68 19.85
C LEU A 146 -15.58 12.73 18.96
N LYS A 147 -15.88 13.90 19.54
CA LYS A 147 -16.08 15.16 18.80
C LYS A 147 -14.75 15.47 18.07
N ALA A 148 -14.48 14.77 16.99
CA ALA A 148 -13.37 15.08 16.11
C ALA A 148 -13.77 16.37 15.38
N SER A 149 -13.07 17.46 15.69
CA SER A 149 -12.95 18.59 14.77
C SER A 149 -12.64 18.01 13.39
N HIS A 150 -13.53 18.29 12.44
CA HIS A 150 -13.50 17.74 11.08
C HIS A 150 -12.32 18.38 10.31
N VAL A 151 -11.10 18.01 10.68
CA VAL A 151 -9.89 18.37 9.93
C VAL A 151 -9.89 17.47 8.71
N GLU A 152 -10.31 18.01 7.57
CA GLU A 152 -10.18 17.34 6.28
C GLU A 152 -8.74 16.87 6.10
N PRO A 153 -8.50 15.58 5.79
CA PRO A 153 -7.16 15.09 5.54
C PRO A 153 -6.57 15.80 4.32
N ASN A 154 -5.43 16.48 4.52
CA ASN A 154 -4.72 17.19 3.46
C ASN A 154 -4.06 16.16 2.53
N ARG A 155 -4.73 15.85 1.41
CA ARG A 155 -4.25 14.88 0.41
C ARG A 155 -2.81 15.11 -0.06
N LEU A 156 -2.40 16.38 -0.17
CA LEU A 156 -1.04 16.73 -0.56
C LEU A 156 -0.01 16.37 0.53
N VAL A 157 -0.38 16.52 1.80
CA VAL A 157 0.48 16.11 2.93
C VAL A 157 0.62 14.59 2.95
N ASP A 158 -0.48 13.85 2.77
CA ASP A 158 -0.43 12.38 2.76
C ASP A 158 0.37 11.85 1.56
N PHE A 159 0.24 12.46 0.38
CA PHE A 159 1.04 12.14 -0.80
C PHE A 159 2.54 12.37 -0.57
N VAL A 160 2.90 13.53 -0.01
CA VAL A 160 4.30 13.87 0.31
C VAL A 160 4.85 12.92 1.38
N ALA A 161 4.06 12.60 2.40
CA ALA A 161 4.44 11.68 3.46
C ALA A 161 4.78 10.27 2.92
N ILE A 162 3.91 9.72 2.08
CA ILE A 162 4.09 8.40 1.46
C ILE A 162 5.32 8.41 0.54
N THR A 163 5.47 9.45 -0.28
CA THR A 163 6.61 9.58 -1.18
C THR A 163 7.93 9.66 -0.42
N LEU A 164 8.00 10.45 0.65
CA LEU A 164 9.20 10.57 1.47
C LEU A 164 9.53 9.27 2.21
N ALA A 165 8.52 8.53 2.68
CA ALA A 165 8.73 7.24 3.32
C ALA A 165 9.38 6.24 2.35
N ASN A 166 8.84 6.12 1.13
CA ASN A 166 9.36 5.25 0.08
C ASN A 166 10.79 5.63 -0.34
N LEU A 167 11.05 6.92 -0.57
CA LEU A 167 12.40 7.36 -0.97
C LEU A 167 13.42 7.10 0.14
N ALA A 168 13.04 7.28 1.41
CA ALA A 168 13.92 6.99 2.53
C ALA A 168 14.22 5.50 2.68
N SER A 169 13.20 4.64 2.56
CA SER A 169 13.38 3.18 2.66
C SER A 169 14.22 2.64 1.51
N PHE A 170 13.97 3.09 0.28
CA PHE A 170 14.73 2.71 -0.89
C PHE A 170 16.20 3.18 -0.82
N GLY A 171 16.42 4.45 -0.44
CA GLY A 171 17.76 5.00 -0.27
C GLY A 171 18.58 4.28 0.79
N ILE A 172 17.96 3.91 1.92
CA ILE A 172 18.63 3.11 2.96
C ILE A 172 18.92 1.69 2.45
N GLY A 173 17.98 1.07 1.73
CA GLY A 173 18.19 -0.24 1.11
C GLY A 173 19.40 -0.25 0.16
N GLU A 174 19.53 0.77 -0.69
CA GLU A 174 20.66 0.95 -1.59
C GLU A 174 21.98 1.13 -0.84
N ILE A 175 21.98 1.90 0.26
CA ILE A 175 23.17 2.07 1.11
C ILE A 175 23.57 0.73 1.73
N LEU A 176 22.63 0.00 2.32
CA LEU A 176 22.89 -1.31 2.92
C LEU A 176 23.44 -2.31 1.89
N ASN A 177 22.88 -2.32 0.69
CA ASN A 177 23.34 -3.16 -0.42
C ASN A 177 24.75 -2.81 -0.93
N ARG A 178 25.33 -1.66 -0.55
CA ARG A 178 26.74 -1.35 -0.88
C ARG A 178 27.71 -1.87 0.18
N TYR A 179 27.25 -2.11 1.40
CA TYR A 179 28.07 -2.53 2.53
C TYR A 179 27.99 -4.04 2.82
N TRP A 180 27.03 -4.74 2.21
CA TRP A 180 26.82 -6.18 2.25
C TRP A 180 26.96 -6.77 0.86
#